data_AF-A0A9E4ALR2-F1
#
_entry.id   AF-A0A9E4ALR2-F1
#
_cell.length_a   1.000
_cell.length_b   1.000
_cell.length_c   1.000
_cell.angle_alpha   90.00
_cell.angle_beta   90.00
_cell.angle_gamma   90.00
#
_symmetry.space_group_name_H-M   'P 1'
#
loop_
_entity.id
_entity.type
_entity.pdbx_description
1 polymer ?
#
loop_
_entity_poly.entity_id
_entity_poly.type
_entity_poly.pdbx_seq_one_letter_code
_entity_poly.pdbx_strand_id
1 'polypeptide(L)'
;MSGNYRHRRRGALRLALSVSVPVAVAPCVVACGESRPPVAVGSIPELTVEVGSTESVDLAGYFSDPDGDELSYAASSSDAEVATVAISGDSVAVTGVASGSAEITVTASDGSFAASQDFTASVRLTDRSVLEILYDELGGDGWTDNTNWKTDKPLDEWYGVSINADGRVDKLTLSANDLTGEIPPELGSLSDLEWLLLGGNSLTGEIPSELGSLPDLVRLVLGGNSLTGEIPPELGSLSNLRGLELDNNSLRGEIPPELGSLSNLEWLDLSSNSLTGEIPPELGDLSSLEFLWLNSNSLTGEIPPELGNLSSLEFLWLNSSSLTGEIPLDFLDPSSLESLTLFYWDRNDGLCAPDTTEFDDWLDGLVWRGPRCD
;
A
#
# COMPACT_ATOMS: atom_id res chain seq x y z
N MET A 1 4.16 39.05 -118.46
CA MET A 1 3.09 38.13 -118.01
C MET A 1 2.15 38.96 -117.15
N SER A 2 1.08 39.54 -117.74
CA SER A 2 -0.28 38.96 -117.70
C SER A 2 -0.70 38.67 -116.24
N GLY A 3 -1.72 39.27 -115.64
CA GLY A 3 -2.92 39.88 -116.18
C GLY A 3 -4.15 39.22 -115.55
N ASN A 4 -4.83 39.97 -114.69
CA ASN A 4 -6.26 40.26 -114.82
C ASN A 4 -7.35 39.19 -114.44
N TYR A 5 -8.41 39.71 -113.80
CA TYR A 5 -9.82 39.24 -113.71
C TYR A 5 -10.33 38.20 -112.67
N ARG A 6 -10.97 38.76 -111.63
CA ARG A 6 -12.37 38.58 -111.15
C ARG A 6 -13.14 37.26 -111.44
N HIS A 7 -13.76 36.71 -110.39
CA HIS A 7 -15.23 36.50 -110.18
C HIS A 7 -15.46 35.96 -108.73
N ARG A 8 -16.11 36.65 -107.78
CA ARG A 8 -17.57 36.70 -107.44
C ARG A 8 -18.25 35.31 -107.45
N ARG A 9 -19.01 34.81 -106.45
CA ARG A 9 -19.93 35.48 -105.48
C ARG A 9 -20.61 34.44 -104.52
N ARG A 10 -21.12 34.96 -103.38
CA ARG A 10 -22.31 34.57 -102.56
C ARG A 10 -22.22 33.34 -101.64
N GLY A 11 -22.73 33.34 -100.40
CA GLY A 11 -23.50 34.30 -99.57
C GLY A 11 -23.37 33.89 -98.08
N ALA A 12 -23.92 34.51 -97.05
CA ALA A 12 -24.85 35.62 -96.77
C ALA A 12 -24.52 36.11 -95.32
N LEU A 13 -24.41 37.42 -95.04
CA LEU A 13 -25.40 38.29 -94.35
C LEU A 13 -25.89 37.73 -92.97
N ARG A 14 -25.82 38.38 -91.79
CA ARG A 14 -25.81 39.80 -91.34
C ARG A 14 -25.18 39.88 -89.92
N LEU A 15 -24.30 40.85 -89.61
CA LEU A 15 -24.51 42.08 -88.80
C LEU A 15 -25.36 41.88 -87.52
N ALA A 16 -24.91 42.28 -86.31
CA ALA A 16 -24.42 43.62 -85.96
C ALA A 16 -23.48 43.66 -84.72
N LEU A 17 -22.69 44.74 -84.64
CA LEU A 17 -21.95 45.27 -83.48
C LEU A 17 -22.88 45.44 -82.24
N SER A 18 -22.45 45.43 -80.97
CA SER A 18 -21.41 46.27 -80.37
C SER A 18 -21.07 45.88 -78.90
N VAL A 19 -19.78 46.05 -78.54
CA VAL A 19 -19.16 46.46 -77.25
C VAL A 19 -19.82 46.06 -75.91
N SER A 20 -19.10 45.31 -75.05
CA SER A 20 -18.80 45.72 -73.65
C SER A 20 -18.04 44.67 -72.81
N VAL A 21 -16.97 45.15 -72.15
CA VAL A 21 -16.48 44.91 -70.77
C VAL A 21 -15.98 43.49 -70.39
N PRO A 22 -14.80 43.36 -69.75
CA PRO A 22 -14.27 42.07 -69.32
C PRO A 22 -15.00 41.59 -68.07
N VAL A 23 -15.58 40.39 -68.13
CA VAL A 23 -16.09 39.69 -66.94
C VAL A 23 -14.92 38.96 -66.31
N ALA A 24 -14.56 39.41 -65.11
CA ALA A 24 -13.66 38.73 -64.19
C ALA A 24 -14.17 37.30 -63.94
N VAL A 25 -13.27 36.33 -64.08
CA VAL A 25 -13.50 34.97 -63.59
C VAL A 25 -13.44 35.04 -62.06
N ALA A 26 -14.61 35.00 -61.42
CA ALA A 26 -14.69 34.78 -59.98
C ALA A 26 -14.27 33.33 -59.68
N PRO A 27 -13.42 33.10 -58.66
CA PRO A 27 -13.06 31.75 -58.27
C PRO A 27 -14.21 31.06 -57.55
N CYS A 28 -14.17 29.74 -57.68
CA CYS A 28 -15.02 28.73 -57.08
C CYS A 28 -15.53 29.10 -55.67
N VAL A 29 -16.86 29.13 -55.51
CA VAL A 29 -17.51 29.01 -54.20
C VAL A 29 -17.52 27.51 -53.86
N VAL A 30 -16.47 27.05 -53.19
CA VAL A 30 -16.53 25.79 -52.43
C VAL A 30 -17.23 26.12 -51.12
N ALA A 31 -18.23 25.32 -50.76
CA ALA A 31 -18.95 25.46 -49.50
C ALA A 31 -17.94 25.44 -48.33
N CYS A 32 -17.83 26.57 -47.61
CA CYS A 32 -17.23 26.55 -46.29
C CYS A 32 -18.17 25.72 -45.39
N GLY A 33 -17.84 24.45 -45.16
CA GLY A 33 -18.31 23.79 -43.96
C GLY A 33 -17.79 24.60 -42.77
N GLU A 34 -18.63 24.87 -41.78
CA GLU A 34 -18.17 25.43 -40.51
C GLU A 34 -17.08 24.49 -39.96
N SER A 35 -15.93 25.04 -39.57
CA SER A 35 -14.85 24.28 -38.90
C SER A 35 -15.44 23.62 -37.66
N ARG A 36 -15.25 22.31 -37.55
CA ARG A 36 -15.76 21.46 -36.48
C ARG A 36 -14.69 21.33 -35.42
N PRO A 37 -15.06 21.37 -34.13
CA PRO A 37 -14.08 21.27 -33.06
C PRO A 37 -13.42 19.88 -33.04
N PRO A 38 -12.19 19.79 -32.52
CA PRO A 38 -11.58 18.52 -32.14
C PRO A 38 -12.49 17.73 -31.20
N VAL A 39 -12.36 16.41 -31.22
CA VAL A 39 -13.10 15.52 -30.33
C VAL A 39 -12.17 14.57 -29.59
N ALA A 40 -12.51 14.29 -28.33
CA ALA A 40 -11.91 13.21 -27.56
C ALA A 40 -12.32 11.85 -28.14
N VAL A 41 -11.38 10.92 -28.22
CA VAL A 41 -11.54 9.56 -28.74
C VAL A 41 -11.05 8.59 -27.68
N GLY A 42 -11.93 7.69 -27.23
CA GLY A 42 -11.60 6.77 -26.15
C GLY A 42 -11.40 7.48 -24.80
N SER A 43 -10.48 6.98 -23.99
CA SER A 43 -10.10 7.57 -22.70
C SER A 43 -8.63 7.31 -22.46
N ILE A 44 -7.90 8.36 -22.06
CA ILE A 44 -6.50 8.23 -21.66
C ILE A 44 -6.45 7.35 -20.40
N PRO A 45 -5.63 6.28 -20.37
CA PRO A 45 -5.58 5.38 -19.21
C PRO A 45 -4.97 6.08 -18.00
N GLU A 46 -5.34 5.61 -16.81
CA GLU A 46 -4.65 6.01 -15.59
C GLU A 46 -3.17 5.62 -15.65
N LEU A 47 -2.35 6.44 -14.99
CA LEU A 47 -0.89 6.31 -15.01
C LEU A 47 -0.36 6.15 -13.59
N THR A 48 0.55 5.19 -13.39
CA THR A 48 1.30 5.07 -12.15
C THR A 48 2.73 5.56 -12.38
N VAL A 49 3.21 6.48 -11.55
CA VAL A 49 4.55 7.07 -11.65
C VAL A 49 5.27 6.92 -10.31
N GLU A 50 6.56 6.61 -10.31
CA GLU A 50 7.34 6.63 -9.08
C GLU A 50 7.80 8.06 -8.75
N VAL A 51 7.88 8.41 -7.47
CA VAL A 51 8.46 9.70 -7.04
C VAL A 51 9.86 9.87 -7.63
N GLY A 52 10.10 10.99 -8.30
CA GLY A 52 11.37 11.30 -8.97
C GLY A 52 11.50 10.75 -10.40
N SER A 53 10.55 9.94 -10.86
CA SER A 53 10.51 9.39 -12.22
C SER A 53 9.55 10.16 -13.13
N THR A 54 9.75 10.03 -14.45
CA THR A 54 8.88 10.62 -15.48
C THR A 54 8.38 9.53 -16.42
N GLU A 55 7.07 9.42 -16.54
CA GLU A 55 6.41 8.54 -17.51
C GLU A 55 5.79 9.37 -18.62
N SER A 56 5.62 8.80 -19.82
CA SER A 56 5.05 9.52 -20.97
C SER A 56 3.90 8.76 -21.59
N VAL A 57 2.82 9.48 -21.92
CA VAL A 57 1.67 8.96 -22.64
C VAL A 57 1.63 9.58 -24.04
N ASP A 58 1.59 8.72 -25.05
CA ASP A 58 1.35 9.12 -26.43
C ASP A 58 -0.13 9.49 -26.59
N LEU A 59 -0.39 10.73 -27.01
CA LEU A 59 -1.73 11.29 -27.19
C LEU A 59 -2.33 10.92 -28.55
N ALA A 60 -1.53 10.34 -29.45
CA ALA A 60 -2.00 9.88 -30.76
C ALA A 60 -3.15 8.88 -30.60
N GLY A 61 -4.29 9.21 -31.20
CA GLY A 61 -5.49 8.36 -31.16
C GLY A 61 -6.43 8.63 -29.97
N TYR A 62 -6.04 9.48 -29.02
CA TYR A 62 -6.94 9.96 -27.96
C TYR A 62 -7.69 11.23 -28.36
N PHE A 63 -7.23 11.93 -29.37
CA PHE A 63 -7.92 13.07 -29.95
C PHE A 63 -7.98 12.93 -31.47
N SER A 64 -9.05 13.43 -32.08
CA SER A 64 -9.16 13.52 -33.53
C SER A 64 -9.84 14.80 -33.94
N ASP A 65 -9.36 15.40 -35.03
CA ASP A 65 -10.04 16.51 -35.67
C ASP A 65 -10.89 16.01 -36.85
N PRO A 66 -12.21 16.30 -36.89
CA PRO A 66 -13.07 15.85 -37.99
C PRO A 66 -12.73 16.44 -39.36
N ASP A 67 -12.09 17.60 -39.39
CA ASP A 67 -11.67 18.32 -40.60
C ASP A 67 -10.22 17.98 -41.00
N GLY A 68 -9.49 17.29 -40.11
CA GLY A 68 -8.13 16.81 -40.35
C GLY A 68 -7.08 17.87 -40.08
N ASP A 69 -7.43 18.91 -39.31
CA ASP A 69 -6.50 19.95 -38.87
C ASP A 69 -5.47 19.38 -37.88
N GLU A 70 -4.27 19.97 -37.89
CA GLU A 70 -3.18 19.56 -37.02
C GLU A 70 -3.48 19.99 -35.58
N LEU A 71 -3.35 19.04 -34.64
CA LEU A 71 -3.62 19.29 -33.22
C LEU A 71 -2.36 19.70 -32.48
N SER A 72 -2.52 20.67 -31.59
CA SER A 72 -1.54 21.05 -30.57
C SER A 72 -2.07 20.69 -29.18
N TYR A 73 -1.17 20.33 -28.27
CA TYR A 73 -1.55 19.87 -26.94
C TYR A 73 -1.07 20.80 -25.83
N ALA A 74 -1.88 20.90 -24.77
CA ALA A 74 -1.53 21.48 -23.48
C ALA A 74 -1.93 20.49 -22.38
N ALA A 75 -1.22 20.49 -21.25
CA ALA A 75 -1.60 19.69 -20.09
C ALA A 75 -1.47 20.51 -18.79
N SER A 76 -2.30 20.20 -17.81
CA SER A 76 -2.23 20.73 -16.46
C SER A 76 -2.47 19.62 -15.43
N SER A 77 -1.81 19.73 -14.29
CA SER A 77 -2.06 18.88 -13.13
C SER A 77 -2.97 19.61 -12.14
N SER A 78 -3.91 18.89 -11.52
CA SER A 78 -4.73 19.39 -10.42
C SER A 78 -3.89 19.65 -9.16
N ASP A 79 -2.77 18.94 -9.01
CA ASP A 79 -1.86 19.06 -7.87
C ASP A 79 -0.41 18.91 -8.35
N ALA A 80 0.27 20.06 -8.47
CA ALA A 80 1.67 20.11 -8.90
C ALA A 80 2.66 19.68 -7.79
N GLU A 81 2.22 19.59 -6.53
CA GLU A 81 3.03 19.04 -5.44
C GLU A 81 3.09 17.50 -5.51
N VAL A 82 2.07 16.87 -6.10
CA VAL A 82 2.02 15.43 -6.36
C VAL A 82 2.64 15.09 -7.72
N ALA A 83 2.20 15.72 -8.80
CA ALA A 83 2.67 15.42 -10.16
C ALA A 83 2.75 16.67 -11.03
N THR A 84 3.87 16.82 -11.75
CA THR A 84 4.03 17.88 -12.76
C THR A 84 3.92 17.31 -14.16
N VAL A 85 3.51 18.14 -15.12
CA VAL A 85 3.29 17.71 -16.50
C VAL A 85 4.00 18.60 -17.51
N ALA A 86 4.47 18.01 -18.59
CA ALA A 86 5.07 18.70 -19.72
C ALA A 86 4.62 18.08 -21.04
N ILE A 87 4.36 18.91 -22.05
CA ILE A 87 4.05 18.44 -23.41
C ILE A 87 5.33 18.44 -24.24
N SER A 88 5.57 17.34 -24.96
CA SER A 88 6.65 17.22 -25.94
C SER A 88 6.12 16.57 -27.22
N GLY A 89 5.77 17.41 -28.21
CA GLY A 89 5.12 16.94 -29.43
C GLY A 89 3.74 16.38 -29.13
N ASP A 90 3.51 15.13 -29.54
CA ASP A 90 2.24 14.41 -29.36
C ASP A 90 2.19 13.60 -28.05
N SER A 91 3.05 13.90 -27.07
CA SER A 91 3.09 13.17 -25.81
C SER A 91 2.99 14.10 -24.61
N VAL A 92 2.30 13.62 -23.57
CA VAL A 92 2.32 14.22 -22.23
C VAL A 92 3.28 13.42 -21.35
N ALA A 93 4.29 14.10 -20.81
CA ALA A 93 5.18 13.57 -19.80
C ALA A 93 4.66 13.96 -18.42
N VAL A 94 4.51 12.99 -17.52
CA VAL A 94 4.07 13.15 -16.14
C VAL A 94 5.24 12.80 -15.23
N THR A 95 5.68 13.74 -14.39
CA THR A 95 6.78 13.55 -13.45
C THR A 95 6.23 13.51 -12.03
N GLY A 96 6.50 12.41 -11.31
CA GLY A 96 6.09 12.24 -9.91
C GLY A 96 6.94 13.09 -8.99
N VAL A 97 6.29 13.90 -8.14
CA VAL A 97 6.94 14.83 -7.20
C VAL A 97 6.80 14.34 -5.76
N ALA A 98 5.60 13.96 -5.34
CA ALA A 98 5.31 13.40 -4.03
C ALA A 98 4.25 12.30 -4.16
N SER A 99 4.21 11.36 -3.20
CA SER A 99 3.20 10.30 -3.21
C SER A 99 1.79 10.86 -3.09
N GLY A 100 0.86 10.35 -3.89
CA GLY A 100 -0.52 10.84 -3.92
C GLY A 100 -1.17 10.59 -5.26
N SER A 101 -2.28 11.27 -5.51
CA SER A 101 -2.99 11.22 -6.79
C SER A 101 -3.28 12.63 -7.29
N ALA A 102 -3.03 12.87 -8.57
CA ALA A 102 -3.37 14.10 -9.25
C ALA A 102 -4.17 13.81 -10.53
N GLU A 103 -5.18 14.63 -10.80
CA GLU A 103 -5.92 14.59 -12.06
C GLU A 103 -5.15 15.40 -13.10
N ILE A 104 -4.86 14.77 -14.24
CA ILE A 104 -4.16 15.40 -15.36
C ILE A 104 -5.16 15.71 -16.46
N THR A 105 -5.35 17.00 -16.73
CA THR A 105 -6.17 17.46 -17.85
C THR A 105 -5.29 17.70 -19.07
N VAL A 106 -5.55 16.97 -20.16
CA VAL A 106 -4.95 17.18 -21.47
C VAL A 106 -5.94 17.88 -22.38
N THR A 107 -5.52 18.95 -23.03
CA THR A 107 -6.33 19.72 -23.98
C THR A 107 -5.70 19.68 -25.37
N ALA A 108 -6.44 19.21 -26.36
CA ALA A 108 -6.08 19.26 -27.77
C ALA A 108 -6.77 20.46 -28.44
N SER A 109 -6.04 21.20 -29.29
CA SER A 109 -6.55 22.36 -30.00
C SER A 109 -6.06 22.42 -31.45
N ASP A 110 -6.96 22.76 -32.36
CA ASP A 110 -6.72 23.10 -33.77
C ASP A 110 -6.42 24.62 -33.98
N GLY A 111 -6.32 25.38 -32.89
CA GLY A 111 -6.14 26.84 -32.88
C GLY A 111 -7.43 27.68 -32.84
N SER A 112 -8.59 27.08 -33.12
CA SER A 112 -9.91 27.75 -33.07
C SER A 112 -10.82 27.17 -31.98
N PHE A 113 -10.73 25.87 -31.76
CA PHE A 113 -11.49 25.08 -30.82
C PHE A 113 -10.57 24.19 -30.00
N ALA A 114 -11.14 23.57 -28.96
CA ALA A 114 -10.41 22.66 -28.11
C ALA A 114 -11.33 21.56 -27.56
N ALA A 115 -10.73 20.40 -27.30
CA ALA A 115 -11.32 19.30 -26.54
C ALA A 115 -10.36 18.87 -25.44
N SER A 116 -10.90 18.45 -24.29
CA SER A 116 -10.09 18.04 -23.14
C SER A 116 -10.47 16.64 -22.67
N GLN A 117 -9.51 15.95 -22.06
CA GLN A 117 -9.69 14.69 -21.35
C GLN A 117 -8.88 14.72 -20.07
N ASP A 118 -9.43 14.08 -19.05
CA ASP A 118 -8.78 13.93 -17.75
C ASP A 118 -8.38 12.47 -17.55
N PHE A 119 -7.24 12.25 -16.90
CA PHE A 119 -6.84 10.93 -16.40
C PHE A 119 -6.12 11.06 -15.05
N THR A 120 -6.21 10.00 -14.25
CA THR A 120 -5.57 9.95 -12.93
C THR A 120 -4.09 9.61 -13.07
N ALA A 121 -3.20 10.41 -12.47
CA ALA A 121 -1.80 10.07 -12.23
C ALA A 121 -1.62 9.73 -10.75
N SER A 122 -1.39 8.44 -10.45
CA SER A 122 -1.06 7.95 -9.11
C SER A 122 0.45 7.90 -8.94
N VAL A 123 0.98 8.67 -8.00
CA VAL A 123 2.41 8.72 -7.71
C VAL A 123 2.71 7.88 -6.47
N ARG A 124 3.61 6.90 -6.59
CA ARG A 124 4.00 5.98 -5.50
C ARG A 124 5.44 6.21 -5.05
N LEU A 125 5.71 5.94 -3.78
CA LEU A 125 7.07 5.96 -3.24
C LEU A 125 7.90 4.82 -3.85
N THR A 126 9.20 5.05 -4.00
CA THR A 126 10.17 3.97 -4.22
C THR A 126 10.59 3.41 -2.87
N ASP A 127 11.05 2.15 -2.82
CA ASP A 127 11.56 1.56 -1.58
C ASP A 127 12.69 2.41 -0.99
N ARG A 128 13.57 2.98 -1.83
CA ARG A 128 14.60 3.93 -1.39
C ARG A 128 13.98 5.13 -0.69
N SER A 129 12.98 5.77 -1.28
CA SER A 129 12.32 6.93 -0.68
C SER A 129 11.71 6.59 0.67
N VAL A 130 11.07 5.43 0.81
CA VAL A 130 10.52 4.95 2.09
C VAL A 130 11.62 4.77 3.13
N LEU A 131 12.72 4.12 2.76
CA LEU A 131 13.86 3.95 3.66
C LEU A 131 14.49 5.31 4.03
N GLU A 132 14.58 6.25 3.10
CA GLU A 132 15.08 7.59 3.39
C GLU A 132 14.18 8.37 4.38
N ILE A 133 12.86 8.19 4.31
CA ILE A 133 11.90 8.72 5.30
C ILE A 133 12.14 8.04 6.64
N LEU A 134 12.21 6.71 6.67
CA LEU A 134 12.51 5.94 7.88
C LEU A 134 13.81 6.42 8.55
N TYR A 135 14.86 6.66 7.78
CA TYR A 135 16.11 7.18 8.30
C TYR A 135 15.93 8.53 8.97
N ASP A 136 15.22 9.45 8.32
CA ASP A 136 15.03 10.81 8.84
C ASP A 136 14.14 10.81 10.10
N GLU A 137 13.06 10.04 10.09
CA GLU A 137 12.09 9.99 11.18
C GLU A 137 12.62 9.22 12.40
N LEU A 138 13.41 8.17 12.18
CA LEU A 138 13.90 7.32 13.26
C LEU A 138 15.26 7.74 13.82
N GLY A 139 15.74 8.94 13.47
CA GLY A 139 16.98 9.50 13.99
C GLY A 139 18.24 8.82 13.45
N GLY A 140 18.26 8.51 12.15
CA GLY A 140 19.28 7.75 11.43
C GLY A 140 20.74 8.15 11.67
N ASP A 141 20.99 9.45 11.88
CA ASP A 141 22.33 9.96 12.19
C ASP A 141 22.87 9.45 13.54
N GLY A 142 21.99 9.03 14.45
CA GLY A 142 22.29 8.56 15.79
C GLY A 142 22.28 7.04 15.97
N TRP A 143 21.96 6.27 14.93
CA TRP A 143 21.93 4.81 15.01
C TRP A 143 23.32 4.22 15.30
N THR A 144 23.34 3.04 15.93
CA THR A 144 24.60 2.32 16.19
C THR A 144 25.32 1.94 14.90
N ASP A 145 24.59 1.44 13.90
CA ASP A 145 25.06 1.17 12.55
C ASP A 145 24.08 1.75 11.53
N ASN A 146 24.55 2.78 10.82
CA ASN A 146 23.87 3.42 9.71
C ASN A 146 24.69 3.30 8.40
N THR A 147 25.50 2.24 8.29
CA THR A 147 26.39 2.07 7.14
C THR A 147 25.63 2.15 5.81
N ASN A 148 26.13 3.03 4.93
CA ASN A 148 25.61 3.32 3.58
C ASN A 148 24.21 3.97 3.49
N TRP A 149 23.51 4.19 4.60
CA TRP A 149 22.26 4.94 4.57
C TRP A 149 22.46 6.36 4.04
N LYS A 150 21.47 6.86 3.27
CA LYS A 150 21.52 8.16 2.57
C LYS A 150 22.71 8.31 1.58
N THR A 151 23.28 7.21 1.09
CA THR A 151 24.31 7.23 0.03
C THR A 151 23.78 6.70 -1.30
N ASP A 152 24.52 6.95 -2.38
CA ASP A 152 24.21 6.43 -3.73
C ASP A 152 24.49 4.92 -3.88
N LYS A 153 24.83 4.21 -2.80
CA LYS A 153 25.04 2.76 -2.83
C LYS A 153 23.73 2.01 -3.07
N PRO A 154 23.76 0.84 -3.73
CA PRO A 154 22.62 -0.07 -3.83
C PRO A 154 21.96 -0.34 -2.47
N LEU A 155 20.64 -0.56 -2.44
CA LEU A 155 19.89 -0.74 -1.19
C LEU A 155 20.32 -1.98 -0.41
N ASP A 156 20.73 -3.05 -1.09
CA ASP A 156 21.28 -4.27 -0.47
C ASP A 156 22.70 -4.07 0.11
N GLU A 157 23.33 -2.92 -0.12
CA GLU A 157 24.53 -2.50 0.62
C GLU A 157 24.19 -1.66 1.87
N TRP A 158 22.94 -1.26 2.09
CA TRP A 158 22.54 -0.50 3.29
C TRP A 158 22.44 -1.43 4.48
N TYR A 159 22.97 -1.00 5.62
CA TYR A 159 22.92 -1.82 6.83
C TYR A 159 21.47 -2.21 7.17
N GLY A 160 21.24 -3.51 7.37
CA GLY A 160 19.94 -4.06 7.73
C GLY A 160 18.95 -4.20 6.58
N VAL A 161 19.31 -3.84 5.34
CA VAL A 161 18.39 -3.92 4.19
C VAL A 161 18.74 -5.11 3.30
N SER A 162 17.72 -5.89 2.93
CA SER A 162 17.78 -6.95 1.92
C SER A 162 16.83 -6.60 0.78
N ILE A 163 17.15 -7.06 -0.42
CA ILE A 163 16.26 -6.97 -1.59
C ILE A 163 16.04 -8.36 -2.20
N ASN A 164 14.84 -8.56 -2.75
CA ASN A 164 14.47 -9.77 -3.49
C ASN A 164 15.02 -9.75 -4.93
N ALA A 165 14.72 -10.81 -5.70
CA ALA A 165 15.18 -10.95 -7.08
C ALA A 165 14.66 -9.87 -8.04
N ASP A 166 13.55 -9.22 -7.69
CA ASP A 166 12.94 -8.13 -8.45
C ASP A 166 13.50 -6.75 -8.04
N GLY A 167 14.46 -6.72 -7.10
CA GLY A 167 15.11 -5.50 -6.62
C GLY A 167 14.29 -4.70 -5.61
N ARG A 168 13.26 -5.32 -5.03
CA ARG A 168 12.39 -4.72 -3.99
C ARG A 168 12.84 -5.12 -2.61
N VAL A 169 12.66 -4.25 -1.63
CA VAL A 169 13.05 -4.51 -0.23
C VAL A 169 12.16 -5.60 0.34
N ASP A 170 12.78 -6.72 0.74
CA ASP A 170 12.08 -7.88 1.31
C ASP A 170 12.36 -8.06 2.81
N LYS A 171 13.48 -7.52 3.32
CA LYS A 171 13.80 -7.58 4.76
C LYS A 171 14.41 -6.29 5.24
N LEU A 172 13.93 -5.82 6.39
CA LEU A 172 14.48 -4.72 7.14
C LEU A 172 14.83 -5.18 8.57
N THR A 173 16.11 -5.26 8.87
CA THR A 173 16.67 -5.77 10.14
C THR A 173 17.46 -4.68 10.85
N LEU A 174 16.77 -3.92 11.71
CA LEU A 174 17.31 -2.79 12.46
C LEU A 174 17.10 -2.95 13.98
N SER A 175 16.92 -4.18 14.46
CA SER A 175 16.83 -4.47 15.89
C SER A 175 18.09 -4.04 16.65
N ALA A 176 17.91 -3.54 17.88
CA ALA A 176 18.99 -3.11 18.76
C ALA A 176 19.99 -2.14 18.09
N ASN A 177 19.48 -1.10 17.45
CA ASN A 177 20.26 -0.16 16.65
C ASN A 177 20.06 1.32 17.05
N ASP A 178 19.55 1.56 18.26
CA ASP A 178 19.28 2.89 18.83
C ASP A 178 18.31 3.76 17.99
N LEU A 179 17.34 3.14 17.31
CA LEU A 179 16.28 3.86 16.61
C LEU A 179 15.43 4.64 17.64
N THR A 180 15.03 5.86 17.29
CA THR A 180 14.15 6.74 18.09
C THR A 180 12.96 7.18 17.24
N GLY A 181 12.08 8.07 17.73
CA GLY A 181 10.99 8.61 16.91
C GLY A 181 9.77 7.69 16.79
N GLU A 182 8.92 7.94 15.81
CA GLU A 182 7.67 7.19 15.55
C GLU A 182 7.82 6.38 14.26
N ILE A 183 7.22 5.18 14.19
CA ILE A 183 7.30 4.33 13.00
C ILE A 183 6.53 5.01 11.84
N PRO A 184 7.18 5.29 10.69
CA PRO A 184 6.48 5.93 9.57
C PRO A 184 5.40 5.03 8.98
N PRO A 185 4.17 5.53 8.74
CA PRO A 185 3.12 4.78 8.05
C PRO A 185 3.53 4.40 6.61
N GLU A 186 4.45 5.13 5.98
CA GLU A 186 4.97 4.86 4.64
C GLU A 186 5.64 3.48 4.53
N LEU A 187 6.05 2.87 5.64
CA LEU A 187 6.54 1.48 5.63
C LEU A 187 5.51 0.50 5.09
N GLY A 188 4.21 0.78 5.24
CA GLY A 188 3.13 -0.02 4.66
C GLY A 188 3.14 -0.04 3.12
N SER A 189 3.96 0.78 2.46
CA SER A 189 4.11 0.79 1.00
C SER A 189 5.22 -0.13 0.47
N LEU A 190 6.02 -0.77 1.34
CA LEU A 190 7.02 -1.77 0.95
C LEU A 190 6.33 -3.10 0.63
N SER A 191 5.66 -3.17 -0.52
CA SER A 191 4.76 -4.26 -0.92
C SER A 191 5.31 -5.68 -0.82
N ASP A 192 6.64 -5.83 -0.93
CA ASP A 192 7.33 -7.12 -0.98
C ASP A 192 8.04 -7.45 0.35
N LEU A 193 7.81 -6.64 1.40
CA LEU A 193 8.45 -6.79 2.69
C LEU A 193 7.94 -8.03 3.40
N GLU A 194 8.85 -9.00 3.62
CA GLU A 194 8.59 -10.21 4.39
C GLU A 194 8.92 -10.00 5.86
N TRP A 195 10.06 -9.36 6.18
CA TRP A 195 10.56 -9.28 7.57
C TRP A 195 10.79 -7.83 7.99
N LEU A 196 10.07 -7.40 9.03
CA LEU A 196 10.26 -6.10 9.66
C LEU A 196 10.71 -6.29 11.11
N LEU A 197 12.01 -6.16 11.35
CA LEU A 197 12.64 -6.41 12.66
C LEU A 197 13.19 -5.10 13.24
N LEU A 198 12.41 -4.48 14.13
CA LEU A 198 12.73 -3.21 14.79
C LEU A 198 12.80 -3.34 16.32
N GLY A 199 12.79 -4.57 16.85
CA GLY A 199 12.79 -4.80 18.30
C GLY A 199 14.06 -4.32 19.03
N GLY A 200 13.93 -3.99 20.31
CA GLY A 200 15.05 -3.57 21.17
C GLY A 200 15.58 -2.17 20.87
N ASN A 201 14.70 -1.23 20.48
CA ASN A 201 15.04 0.15 20.18
C ASN A 201 14.36 1.12 21.17
N SER A 202 14.36 2.42 20.87
CA SER A 202 13.65 3.46 21.64
C SER A 202 12.52 4.09 20.81
N LEU A 203 11.82 3.28 20.01
CA LEU A 203 10.67 3.74 19.21
C LEU A 203 9.51 4.15 20.12
N THR A 204 8.78 5.17 19.69
CA THR A 204 7.65 5.80 20.38
C THR A 204 6.45 5.92 19.44
N GLY A 205 5.37 6.56 19.87
CA GLY A 205 4.16 6.71 19.06
C GLY A 205 3.29 5.45 19.05
N GLU A 206 2.38 5.36 18.09
CA GLU A 206 1.49 4.21 17.90
C GLU A 206 2.05 3.27 16.82
N ILE A 207 1.56 2.03 16.76
CA ILE A 207 1.84 1.13 15.64
C ILE A 207 0.98 1.60 14.44
N PRO A 208 1.57 1.95 13.28
CA PRO A 208 0.78 2.36 12.12
C PRO A 208 -0.11 1.24 11.61
N SER A 209 -1.38 1.51 11.34
CA SER A 209 -2.32 0.52 10.80
C SER A 209 -1.97 0.14 9.36
N GLU A 210 -1.23 1.00 8.65
CA GLU A 210 -0.71 0.75 7.31
C GLU A 210 0.20 -0.48 7.25
N LEU A 211 0.84 -0.87 8.36
CA LEU A 211 1.61 -2.12 8.42
C LEU A 211 0.74 -3.36 8.16
N GLY A 212 -0.57 -3.29 8.43
CA GLY A 212 -1.55 -4.33 8.11
C GLY A 212 -1.81 -4.52 6.60
N SER A 213 -1.27 -3.63 5.75
CA SER A 213 -1.41 -3.69 4.29
C SER A 213 -0.27 -4.42 3.59
N LEU A 214 0.69 -4.98 4.33
CA LEU A 214 1.86 -5.66 3.79
C LEU A 214 1.53 -7.13 3.45
N PRO A 215 1.31 -7.48 2.16
CA PRO A 215 0.72 -8.78 1.80
C PRO A 215 1.65 -9.96 2.09
N ASP A 216 2.96 -9.74 2.02
CA ASP A 216 3.98 -10.78 2.13
C ASP A 216 4.64 -10.84 3.51
N LEU A 217 4.17 -10.04 4.49
CA LEU A 217 4.80 -9.97 5.80
C LEU A 217 4.69 -11.31 6.56
N VAL A 218 5.84 -11.86 6.91
CA VAL A 218 6.02 -13.13 7.63
C VAL A 218 6.39 -12.91 9.08
N ARG A 219 7.21 -11.89 9.38
CA ARG A 219 7.64 -11.58 10.75
C ARG A 219 7.58 -10.07 11.01
N LEU A 220 6.87 -9.70 12.06
CA LEU A 220 6.81 -8.35 12.60
C LEU A 220 7.33 -8.36 14.04
N VAL A 221 8.50 -7.76 14.27
CA VAL A 221 9.14 -7.71 15.60
C VAL A 221 9.32 -6.25 16.01
N LEU A 222 8.47 -5.80 16.93
CA LEU A 222 8.49 -4.47 17.52
C LEU A 222 8.74 -4.50 19.03
N GLY A 223 8.98 -5.69 19.60
CA GLY A 223 9.18 -5.90 21.02
C GLY A 223 10.35 -5.11 21.63
N GLY A 224 10.26 -4.73 22.89
CA GLY A 224 11.31 -4.00 23.60
C GLY A 224 11.51 -2.58 23.08
N ASN A 225 10.43 -1.82 22.95
CA ASN A 225 10.41 -0.41 22.56
C ASN A 225 9.59 0.41 23.59
N SER A 226 9.21 1.65 23.25
CA SER A 226 8.31 2.51 24.03
C SER A 226 7.03 2.84 23.26
N LEU A 227 6.54 1.90 22.45
CA LEU A 227 5.31 2.07 21.66
C LEU A 227 4.09 2.17 22.58
N THR A 228 3.13 2.99 22.15
CA THR A 228 1.89 3.32 22.87
C THR A 228 0.69 3.11 21.94
N GLY A 229 -0.51 3.49 22.38
CA GLY A 229 -1.71 3.32 21.58
C GLY A 229 -2.25 1.89 21.65
N GLU A 230 -3.19 1.59 20.76
CA GLU A 230 -3.84 0.28 20.66
C GLU A 230 -3.13 -0.59 19.62
N ILE A 231 -3.30 -1.91 19.71
CA ILE A 231 -2.86 -2.81 18.64
C ILE A 231 -3.81 -2.60 17.45
N PRO A 232 -3.33 -2.25 16.25
CA PRO A 232 -4.22 -2.03 15.11
C PRO A 232 -4.91 -3.33 14.71
N PRO A 233 -6.25 -3.36 14.59
CA PRO A 233 -6.98 -4.55 14.10
C PRO A 233 -6.59 -4.92 12.66
N GLU A 234 -6.08 -3.97 11.87
CA GLU A 234 -5.59 -4.18 10.51
C GLU A 234 -4.46 -5.21 10.44
N LEU A 235 -3.70 -5.41 11.52
CA LEU A 235 -2.68 -6.46 11.58
C LEU A 235 -3.29 -7.86 11.40
N GLY A 236 -4.58 -8.06 11.69
CA GLY A 236 -5.31 -9.31 11.42
C GLY A 236 -5.46 -9.64 9.93
N SER A 237 -5.13 -8.70 9.02
CA SER A 237 -5.18 -8.91 7.56
C SER A 237 -3.92 -9.58 7.00
N LEU A 238 -2.87 -9.74 7.81
CA LEU A 238 -1.55 -10.24 7.39
C LEU A 238 -1.55 -11.76 7.24
N SER A 239 -2.17 -12.25 6.17
CA SER A 239 -2.42 -13.69 5.97
C SER A 239 -1.17 -14.58 5.95
N ASN A 240 0.02 -14.04 5.67
CA ASN A 240 1.29 -14.77 5.66
C ASN A 240 2.08 -14.68 6.99
N LEU A 241 1.56 -13.94 7.98
CA LEU A 241 2.27 -13.68 9.22
C LEU A 241 2.45 -14.96 10.04
N ARG A 242 3.68 -15.22 10.44
CA ARG A 242 4.08 -16.36 11.28
C ARG A 242 4.57 -15.93 12.65
N GLY A 243 5.11 -14.71 12.79
CA GLY A 243 5.53 -14.19 14.08
C GLY A 243 5.11 -12.74 14.28
N LEU A 244 4.39 -12.47 15.37
CA LEU A 244 4.01 -11.16 15.84
C LEU A 244 4.54 -10.96 17.27
N GLU A 245 5.60 -10.16 17.40
CA GLU A 245 6.28 -9.89 18.67
C GLU A 245 6.15 -8.40 19.01
N LEU A 246 5.24 -8.07 19.93
CA LEU A 246 4.91 -6.71 20.38
C LEU A 246 5.20 -6.49 21.87
N ASP A 247 5.95 -7.41 22.48
CA ASP A 247 6.23 -7.47 23.91
C ASP A 247 7.02 -6.27 24.43
N ASN A 248 7.02 -6.07 25.75
CA ASN A 248 7.85 -5.06 26.40
C ASN A 248 7.69 -3.65 25.78
N ASN A 249 6.44 -3.20 25.67
CA ASN A 249 6.04 -1.88 25.21
C ASN A 249 5.07 -1.25 26.21
N SER A 250 4.42 -0.14 25.84
CA SER A 250 3.35 0.52 26.60
C SER A 250 2.01 0.50 25.86
N LEU A 251 1.75 -0.57 25.09
CA LEU A 251 0.49 -0.76 24.35
C LEU A 251 -0.68 -0.90 25.33
N ARG A 252 -1.83 -0.33 24.97
CA ARG A 252 -3.06 -0.27 25.77
C ARG A 252 -4.26 -0.73 24.94
N GLY A 253 -5.45 -0.72 25.53
CA GLY A 253 -6.67 -1.16 24.86
C GLY A 253 -6.84 -2.68 24.91
N GLU A 254 -7.77 -3.19 24.13
CA GLU A 254 -8.10 -4.62 24.07
C GLU A 254 -7.21 -5.35 23.05
N ILE A 255 -7.11 -6.67 23.17
CA ILE A 255 -6.51 -7.49 22.11
C ILE A 255 -7.54 -7.54 20.96
N PRO A 256 -7.20 -7.14 19.72
CA PRO A 256 -8.15 -7.17 18.62
C PRO A 256 -8.55 -8.62 18.28
N PRO A 257 -9.85 -8.96 18.22
CA PRO A 257 -10.31 -10.28 17.79
C PRO A 257 -9.89 -10.61 16.34
N GLU A 258 -9.63 -9.59 15.51
CA GLU A 258 -9.14 -9.74 14.14
C GLU A 258 -7.82 -10.53 14.07
N LEU A 259 -7.01 -10.51 15.13
CA LEU A 259 -5.78 -11.30 15.20
C LEU A 259 -6.06 -12.81 15.09
N GLY A 260 -7.26 -13.28 15.44
CA GLY A 260 -7.70 -14.66 15.24
C GLY A 260 -7.77 -15.10 13.77
N SER A 261 -7.71 -14.16 12.82
CA SER A 261 -7.71 -14.46 11.38
C SER A 261 -6.34 -14.92 10.85
N LEU A 262 -5.28 -14.82 11.65
CA LEU A 262 -3.90 -15.10 11.27
C LEU A 262 -3.57 -16.60 11.27
N SER A 263 -4.21 -17.36 10.37
CA SER A 263 -4.13 -18.84 10.35
C SER A 263 -2.72 -19.47 10.27
N ASN A 264 -1.71 -18.71 9.82
CA ASN A 264 -0.31 -19.15 9.75
C ASN A 264 0.55 -18.72 10.95
N LEU A 265 -0.04 -18.04 11.95
CA LEU A 265 0.69 -17.50 13.08
C LEU A 265 1.20 -18.63 13.98
N GLU A 266 2.50 -18.62 14.24
CA GLU A 266 3.23 -19.59 15.08
C GLU A 266 3.64 -18.96 16.42
N TRP A 267 4.01 -17.66 16.40
CA TRP A 267 4.41 -16.90 17.58
C TRP A 267 3.53 -15.66 17.77
N LEU A 268 2.85 -15.57 18.91
CA LEU A 268 2.17 -14.36 19.38
C LEU A 268 2.68 -13.96 20.76
N ASP A 269 3.51 -12.91 20.81
CA ASP A 269 3.99 -12.32 22.06
C ASP A 269 3.43 -10.91 22.23
N LEU A 270 2.49 -10.77 23.16
CA LEU A 270 1.91 -9.50 23.59
C LEU A 270 2.28 -9.18 25.05
N SER A 271 3.26 -9.89 25.61
CA SER A 271 3.57 -9.84 27.02
C SER A 271 4.17 -8.50 27.46
N SER A 272 4.06 -8.17 28.74
CA SER A 272 4.67 -6.97 29.31
C SER A 272 4.23 -5.66 28.63
N ASN A 273 2.92 -5.48 28.53
CA ASN A 273 2.25 -4.28 28.03
C ASN A 273 1.20 -3.80 29.06
N SER A 274 0.34 -2.85 28.68
CA SER A 274 -0.81 -2.38 29.47
C SER A 274 -2.15 -2.76 28.83
N LEU A 275 -2.21 -3.92 28.16
CA LEU A 275 -3.44 -4.41 27.51
C LEU A 275 -4.51 -4.74 28.55
N THR A 276 -5.76 -4.46 28.22
CA THR A 276 -6.96 -4.60 29.06
C THR A 276 -8.03 -5.43 28.33
N GLY A 277 -9.19 -5.63 28.95
CA GLY A 277 -10.29 -6.39 28.35
C GLY A 277 -10.11 -7.90 28.51
N GLU A 278 -10.95 -8.66 27.83
CA GLU A 278 -10.93 -10.13 27.85
C GLU A 278 -9.97 -10.69 26.80
N ILE A 279 -9.55 -11.94 26.97
CA ILE A 279 -8.84 -12.65 25.90
C ILE A 279 -9.88 -12.98 24.82
N PRO A 280 -9.68 -12.58 23.54
CA PRO A 280 -10.65 -12.88 22.49
C PRO A 280 -10.75 -14.40 22.24
N PRO A 281 -11.96 -15.00 22.23
CA PRO A 281 -12.13 -16.40 21.88
C PRO A 281 -11.64 -16.73 20.46
N GLU A 282 -11.64 -15.75 19.55
CA GLU A 282 -11.12 -15.88 18.17
C GLU A 282 -9.64 -16.27 18.12
N LEU A 283 -8.86 -16.02 19.19
CA LEU A 283 -7.49 -16.54 19.26
C LEU A 283 -7.44 -18.08 19.25
N GLY A 284 -8.55 -18.76 19.58
CA GLY A 284 -8.69 -20.21 19.45
C GLY A 284 -8.71 -20.73 18.00
N ASP A 285 -8.86 -19.86 17.00
CA ASP A 285 -8.86 -20.24 15.58
C ASP A 285 -7.43 -20.36 15.00
N LEU A 286 -6.40 -19.99 15.77
CA LEU A 286 -4.99 -19.98 15.36
C LEU A 286 -4.35 -21.38 15.41
N SER A 287 -4.83 -22.30 14.56
CA SER A 287 -4.41 -23.71 14.57
C SER A 287 -2.90 -23.99 14.42
N SER A 288 -2.13 -23.04 13.90
CA SER A 288 -0.67 -23.13 13.75
C SER A 288 0.11 -22.56 14.94
N LEU A 289 -0.56 -22.00 15.94
CA LEU A 289 0.08 -21.26 17.02
C LEU A 289 0.83 -22.21 17.96
N GLU A 290 2.12 -21.95 18.15
CA GLU A 290 3.01 -22.73 19.01
C GLU A 290 3.30 -21.99 20.34
N PHE A 291 3.32 -20.65 20.31
CA PHE A 291 3.63 -19.82 21.46
C PHE A 291 2.62 -18.70 21.64
N LEU A 292 1.96 -18.66 22.80
CA LEU A 292 1.03 -17.61 23.19
C LEU A 292 1.46 -17.01 24.53
N TRP A 293 2.01 -15.80 24.48
CA TRP A 293 2.45 -15.06 25.67
C TRP A 293 1.63 -13.78 25.84
N LEU A 294 0.74 -13.80 26.83
CA LEU A 294 -0.14 -12.68 27.19
C LEU A 294 0.15 -12.14 28.61
N ASN A 295 1.16 -12.70 29.28
CA ASN A 295 1.49 -12.39 30.65
C ASN A 295 1.90 -10.94 30.88
N SER A 296 1.81 -10.48 32.13
CA SER A 296 2.22 -9.12 32.51
C SER A 296 1.46 -8.04 31.74
N ASN A 297 0.13 -8.17 31.73
CA ASN A 297 -0.83 -7.21 31.20
C ASN A 297 -1.90 -6.91 32.27
N SER A 298 -2.94 -6.17 31.91
CA SER A 298 -4.12 -5.91 32.74
C SER A 298 -5.37 -6.62 32.18
N LEU A 299 -5.19 -7.79 31.57
CA LEU A 299 -6.29 -8.61 31.02
C LEU A 299 -7.22 -9.08 32.15
N THR A 300 -8.51 -9.12 31.85
CA THR A 300 -9.61 -9.44 32.77
C THR A 300 -10.48 -10.57 32.19
N GLY A 301 -11.50 -11.00 32.93
CA GLY A 301 -12.43 -12.02 32.47
C GLY A 301 -11.89 -13.44 32.65
N GLU A 302 -12.62 -14.42 32.12
CA GLU A 302 -12.26 -15.84 32.17
C GLU A 302 -11.36 -16.22 30.99
N ILE A 303 -10.66 -17.36 31.08
CA ILE A 303 -9.94 -17.93 29.94
C ILE A 303 -10.99 -18.50 28.96
N PRO A 304 -10.99 -18.11 27.68
CA PRO A 304 -11.90 -18.68 26.70
C PRO A 304 -11.65 -20.19 26.52
N PRO A 305 -12.68 -21.05 26.59
CA PRO A 305 -12.54 -22.47 26.30
C PRO A 305 -12.05 -22.74 24.87
N GLU A 306 -12.29 -21.81 23.94
CA GLU A 306 -11.84 -21.88 22.54
C GLU A 306 -10.32 -21.98 22.40
N LEU A 307 -9.54 -21.50 23.38
CA LEU A 307 -8.08 -21.71 23.39
C LEU A 307 -7.71 -23.21 23.43
N GLY A 308 -8.63 -24.07 23.85
CA GLY A 308 -8.49 -25.52 23.80
C GLY A 308 -8.31 -26.06 22.37
N ASN A 309 -8.74 -25.32 21.34
CA ASN A 309 -8.61 -25.73 19.94
C ASN A 309 -7.18 -25.62 19.39
N LEU A 310 -6.25 -25.02 20.13
CA LEU A 310 -4.87 -24.78 19.69
C LEU A 310 -4.02 -26.05 19.85
N SER A 311 -4.23 -27.03 18.97
CA SER A 311 -3.56 -28.34 19.03
C SER A 311 -2.03 -28.27 18.86
N SER A 312 -1.52 -27.24 18.17
CA SER A 312 -0.08 -26.98 17.99
C SER A 312 0.57 -26.21 19.14
N LEU A 313 -0.22 -25.71 20.10
CA LEU A 313 0.28 -24.81 21.14
C LEU A 313 1.21 -25.56 22.08
N GLU A 314 2.46 -25.11 22.16
CA GLU A 314 3.45 -25.67 23.07
C GLU A 314 3.43 -24.88 24.39
N PHE A 315 3.47 -23.54 24.33
CA PHE A 315 3.68 -22.67 25.49
C PHE A 315 2.55 -21.66 25.64
N LEU A 316 1.91 -21.65 26.81
CA LEU A 316 0.83 -20.73 27.17
C LEU A 316 1.16 -19.95 28.44
N TRP A 317 1.41 -18.64 28.33
CA TRP A 317 1.72 -17.79 29.48
C TRP A 317 0.63 -16.72 29.68
N LEU A 318 -0.13 -16.89 30.75
CA LEU A 318 -1.24 -16.02 31.18
C LEU A 318 -1.00 -15.38 32.56
N ASN A 319 0.19 -15.57 33.13
CA ASN A 319 0.51 -15.11 34.48
C ASN A 319 0.56 -13.57 34.60
N SER A 320 0.40 -13.05 35.82
CA SER A 320 0.56 -11.62 36.11
C SER A 320 -0.42 -10.73 35.33
N SER A 321 -1.70 -11.06 35.41
CA SER A 321 -2.82 -10.27 34.86
C SER A 321 -3.94 -10.18 35.91
N SER A 322 -5.15 -9.79 35.51
CA SER A 322 -6.35 -9.74 36.36
C SER A 322 -7.41 -10.76 35.92
N LEU A 323 -6.98 -11.90 35.37
CA LEU A 323 -7.88 -12.97 34.93
C LEU A 323 -8.59 -13.59 36.13
N THR A 324 -9.78 -14.10 35.89
CA THR A 324 -10.67 -14.68 36.90
C THR A 324 -11.21 -16.04 36.45
N GLY A 325 -11.88 -16.73 37.37
CA GLY A 325 -12.58 -17.98 37.08
C GLY A 325 -11.70 -19.21 37.23
N GLU A 326 -12.17 -20.33 36.68
CA GLU A 326 -11.44 -21.59 36.65
C GLU A 326 -10.82 -21.80 35.27
N ILE A 327 -9.70 -22.54 35.20
CA ILE A 327 -9.18 -23.00 33.91
C ILE A 327 -10.23 -23.89 33.23
N PRO A 328 -10.56 -23.69 31.93
CA PRO A 328 -11.60 -24.44 31.25
C PRO A 328 -11.37 -25.95 31.28
N LEU A 329 -12.43 -26.69 31.63
CA LEU A 329 -12.40 -28.16 31.59
C LEU A 329 -12.30 -28.70 30.16
N ASP A 330 -12.62 -27.88 29.16
CA ASP A 330 -12.43 -28.20 27.73
C ASP A 330 -10.97 -28.52 27.41
N PHE A 331 -10.00 -28.00 28.18
CA PHE A 331 -8.58 -28.31 28.01
C PHE A 331 -8.24 -29.77 28.35
N LEU A 332 -9.15 -30.51 29.01
CA LEU A 332 -9.00 -31.93 29.32
C LEU A 332 -9.37 -32.84 28.13
N ASP A 333 -9.96 -32.32 27.05
CA ASP A 333 -10.21 -33.12 25.86
C ASP A 333 -8.86 -33.59 25.30
N PRO A 334 -8.66 -34.90 25.03
CA PRO A 334 -7.40 -35.42 24.50
C PRO A 334 -6.98 -34.83 23.14
N SER A 335 -7.91 -34.19 22.41
CA SER A 335 -7.66 -33.47 21.16
C SER A 335 -7.43 -31.97 21.35
N SER A 336 -7.59 -31.47 22.57
CA SER A 336 -7.30 -30.09 22.94
C SER A 336 -5.87 -29.94 23.44
N LEU A 337 -5.20 -28.87 23.02
CA LEU A 337 -3.85 -28.51 23.48
C LEU A 337 -2.85 -29.69 23.40
N GLU A 338 -2.91 -30.48 22.32
CA GLU A 338 -2.17 -31.76 22.18
C GLU A 338 -0.65 -31.62 22.36
N SER A 339 -0.10 -30.46 21.98
CA SER A 339 1.34 -30.17 22.02
C SER A 339 1.78 -29.40 23.28
N LEU A 340 0.86 -29.09 24.19
CA LEU A 340 1.14 -28.20 25.32
C LEU A 340 2.15 -28.84 26.27
N THR A 341 3.16 -28.07 26.64
CA THR A 341 4.22 -28.48 27.56
C THR A 341 4.45 -27.48 28.69
N LEU A 342 4.16 -26.20 28.46
CA LEU A 342 4.32 -25.14 29.47
C LEU A 342 3.04 -24.32 29.63
N PHE A 343 2.55 -24.21 30.87
CA PHE A 343 1.36 -23.42 31.17
C PHE A 343 1.47 -22.64 32.49
N TYR A 344 1.58 -21.31 32.40
CA TYR A 344 1.71 -20.44 33.57
C TYR A 344 0.52 -19.49 33.70
N TRP A 345 -0.15 -19.50 34.85
CA TRP A 345 -1.28 -18.61 35.19
C TRP A 345 -1.15 -17.96 36.57
N ASP A 346 0.02 -18.08 37.23
CA ASP A 346 0.25 -17.49 38.55
C ASP A 346 0.09 -15.96 38.55
N ARG A 347 -0.11 -15.37 39.74
CA ARG A 347 -0.29 -13.91 39.89
C ARG A 347 -1.50 -13.37 39.10
N ASN A 348 -2.58 -14.14 39.07
CA ASN A 348 -3.94 -13.68 38.78
C ASN A 348 -4.75 -13.95 40.05
N ASP A 349 -5.21 -12.92 40.76
CA ASP A 349 -5.82 -13.10 42.09
C ASP A 349 -7.14 -13.89 42.05
N GLY A 350 -7.83 -13.94 40.91
CA GLY A 350 -9.12 -14.61 40.75
C GLY A 350 -9.12 -15.84 39.86
N LEU A 351 -7.97 -16.25 39.30
CA LEU A 351 -7.87 -17.38 38.37
C LEU A 351 -7.20 -18.57 39.06
N CYS A 352 -7.81 -19.74 38.98
CA CYS A 352 -7.29 -20.95 39.60
C CYS A 352 -7.53 -22.20 38.74
N ALA A 353 -6.70 -23.23 38.94
CA ALA A 353 -6.92 -24.54 38.34
C ALA A 353 -7.97 -25.32 39.15
N PRO A 354 -8.96 -25.97 38.49
CA PRO A 354 -9.94 -26.84 39.15
C PRO A 354 -9.30 -27.87 40.08
N ASP A 355 -9.96 -28.15 41.21
CA ASP A 355 -9.55 -29.20 42.16
C ASP A 355 -10.26 -30.52 41.83
N THR A 356 -9.88 -31.13 40.70
CA THR A 356 -10.36 -32.45 40.27
C THR A 356 -9.19 -33.38 39.94
N THR A 357 -9.39 -34.68 40.16
CA THR A 357 -8.36 -35.69 39.86
C THR A 357 -8.03 -35.73 38.37
N GLU A 358 -9.03 -35.56 37.50
CA GLU A 358 -8.81 -35.51 36.05
C GLU A 358 -7.92 -34.31 35.65
N PHE A 359 -8.09 -33.16 36.31
CA PHE A 359 -7.29 -31.97 36.04
C PHE A 359 -5.87 -32.07 36.62
N ASP A 360 -5.72 -32.72 37.78
CA ASP A 360 -4.42 -33.08 38.34
C ASP A 360 -3.62 -33.97 37.40
N ASP A 361 -4.25 -35.03 36.90
CA ASP A 361 -3.63 -35.98 35.98
C ASP A 361 -3.20 -35.29 34.67
N TRP A 362 -3.97 -34.32 34.18
CA TRP A 362 -3.62 -33.50 33.02
C TRP A 362 -2.41 -32.60 33.30
N LEU A 363 -2.42 -31.89 34.43
CA LEU A 363 -1.31 -31.01 34.84
C LEU A 363 -0.01 -31.77 35.11
N ASP A 364 -0.06 -33.02 35.56
CA ASP A 364 1.14 -33.86 35.78
C ASP A 364 1.95 -34.10 34.49
N GLY A 365 1.32 -33.92 33.31
CA GLY A 365 1.97 -33.94 32.01
C GLY A 365 2.72 -32.65 31.63
N LEU A 366 2.54 -31.57 32.38
CA LEU A 366 2.97 -30.21 32.01
C LEU A 366 4.01 -29.64 32.98
N VAL A 367 4.80 -28.69 32.51
CA VAL A 367 5.51 -27.74 33.38
C VAL A 367 4.61 -26.55 33.62
N TRP A 368 4.08 -26.42 34.84
CA TRP A 368 3.07 -25.41 35.14
C TRP A 368 3.35 -24.60 36.40
N ARG A 369 2.65 -23.47 36.52
CA ARG A 369 2.70 -22.59 37.71
C ARG A 369 1.40 -21.79 37.85
N GLY A 370 0.73 -21.96 38.98
CA GLY A 370 -0.41 -21.13 39.38
C GLY A 370 -1.15 -21.70 40.59
N PRO A 371 -2.15 -20.98 41.13
CA PRO A 371 -2.93 -21.44 42.27
C PRO A 371 -3.97 -22.50 41.86
N ARG A 372 -4.40 -23.31 42.84
CA ARG A 372 -5.56 -24.21 42.79
C ARG A 372 -6.78 -23.53 43.38
N CYS A 373 -7.97 -23.92 42.94
CA CYS A 373 -9.21 -23.47 43.54
C CYS A 373 -9.39 -24.10 44.94
N ASP A 374 -10.09 -23.41 45.84
CA ASP A 374 -10.31 -23.81 47.24
C ASP A 374 -11.44 -24.83 47.45
#